data_AF-A0A1A9NFJ5-F1
#
_entry.id   AF-A0A1A9NFJ5-F1
#
_cell.length_a   1.000
_cell.length_b   1.000
_cell.length_c   1.000
_cell.angle_alpha   90.00
_cell.angle_beta   90.00
_cell.angle_gamma   90.00
#
_symmetry.space_group_name_H-M   'P 1'
#
loop_
_entity.id
_entity.type
_entity.pdbx_description
1 polymer ?
#
loop_
_entity_poly.entity_id
_entity_poly.type
_entity_poly.pdbx_seq_one_letter_code
_entity_poly.pdbx_strand_id
1 'polypeptide(L)'
;MHLGKSYKFSEFLFWTRRQIYGLLICGSVPVFLYKTLGLTWLSVPLTVVVLLGTATSFIVGFKNAQTYNRAMEAQHIWTSILSASRLWGIVARDFPVDLQVSKELVHRHLAWLTTLRYELREPRIWESTDKPFNAEYQRFYSIPEREIELQDLLPLYLPSTEATQVLSSLSKPTQVLSLQGAAISRLLASGKINGSFYMELERTLRELIDLQGSAERLKNFPYPRQYATINMLFVRFFCLLFPFGLLQEFNKLNDSVTGLMHGNMVWLVVPFSVMVSWMYTSLEQVGESTENPFEGGANDVPISMLCRTIERELRDMLGDAEMPPMPDQAAIVVL
;
A
#
# COMPACT_ATOMS: atom_id res chain seq x y z
N MET A 1 0.75 -4.17 6.48
CA MET A 1 0.09 -3.29 7.45
C MET A 1 0.80 -3.60 8.74
N HIS A 2 1.50 -2.60 9.25
CA HIS A 2 2.45 -2.81 10.33
C HIS A 2 1.79 -3.52 11.52
N LEU A 3 2.28 -4.73 11.85
CA LEU A 3 1.82 -5.53 12.99
C LEU A 3 2.60 -5.20 14.29
N GLY A 4 3.50 -4.20 14.26
CA GLY A 4 4.29 -3.76 15.41
C GLY A 4 3.68 -2.53 16.12
N LYS A 5 4.25 -2.18 17.28
CA LYS A 5 3.63 -1.25 18.26
C LYS A 5 3.66 0.22 17.84
N SER A 6 4.70 0.71 17.16
CA SER A 6 4.78 2.10 16.68
C SER A 6 6.02 2.34 15.81
N TYR A 7 5.97 3.35 14.94
CA TYR A 7 7.15 3.93 14.29
C TYR A 7 8.06 4.60 15.30
N LYS A 8 9.38 4.44 15.17
CA LYS A 8 10.31 5.31 15.90
C LYS A 8 10.40 6.66 15.18
N PHE A 9 10.48 7.73 15.95
CA PHE A 9 10.64 9.09 15.42
C PHE A 9 11.87 9.21 14.48
N SER A 10 12.97 8.52 14.79
CA SER A 10 14.19 8.51 13.97
C SER A 10 13.98 7.87 12.59
N GLU A 11 13.16 6.83 12.51
CA GLU A 11 12.85 6.12 11.25
C GLU A 11 11.98 7.01 10.35
N PHE A 12 10.99 7.68 10.94
CA PHE A 12 10.14 8.63 10.24
C PHE A 12 10.93 9.83 9.69
N LEU A 13 11.90 10.34 10.47
CA LEU A 13 12.78 11.42 10.04
C LEU A 13 13.68 10.99 8.87
N PHE A 14 14.17 9.74 8.88
CA PHE A 14 14.97 9.19 7.80
C PHE A 14 14.17 9.02 6.51
N TRP A 15 12.90 8.62 6.60
CA TRP A 15 11.98 8.48 5.47
C TRP A 15 11.66 9.82 4.79
N THR A 16 11.56 10.87 5.60
CA THR A 16 11.17 12.22 5.16
C THR A 16 12.37 13.15 4.92
N ARG A 17 13.62 12.68 5.14
CA ARG A 17 14.83 13.51 5.12
C ARG A 17 15.03 14.32 3.83
N ARG A 18 14.65 13.76 2.69
CA ARG A 18 14.79 14.44 1.38
C ARG A 18 13.90 15.68 1.31
N GLN A 19 12.69 15.60 1.88
CA GLN A 19 11.80 16.75 2.01
C GLN A 19 12.40 17.76 3.00
N ILE A 20 12.93 17.31 4.14
CA ILE A 20 13.58 18.19 5.13
C ILE A 20 14.71 19.01 4.50
N TYR A 21 15.56 18.41 3.65
CA TYR A 21 16.61 19.15 2.94
C TYR A 21 16.04 20.24 2.02
N GLY A 22 14.97 19.94 1.27
CA GLY A 22 14.27 20.93 0.47
C GLY A 22 13.68 22.05 1.32
N LEU A 23 13.07 21.72 2.46
CA LEU A 23 12.48 22.68 3.38
C LEU A 23 13.54 23.56 4.07
N LEU A 24 14.72 23.01 4.39
CA LEU A 24 15.85 23.78 4.91
C LEU A 24 16.30 24.83 3.91
N ILE A 25 16.38 24.49 2.63
CA ILE A 25 16.69 25.45 1.55
C ILE A 25 15.58 26.49 1.46
N CYS A 26 14.31 26.06 1.39
CA CYS A 26 13.17 26.97 1.30
C CYS A 26 13.06 27.92 2.51
N GLY A 27 13.40 27.48 3.71
CA GLY A 27 13.41 28.31 4.91
C GLY A 27 14.61 29.25 5.01
N SER A 28 15.78 28.79 4.56
CA SER A 28 17.03 29.56 4.68
C SER A 28 17.15 30.67 3.64
N VAL A 29 16.68 30.46 2.41
CA VAL A 29 16.79 31.44 1.32
C VAL A 29 16.07 32.76 1.68
N PRO A 30 14.80 32.79 2.14
CA PRO A 30 14.12 34.03 2.51
C PRO A 30 14.81 34.76 3.67
N VAL A 31 15.29 34.02 4.68
CA VAL A 31 16.01 34.58 5.83
C VAL A 31 17.31 35.23 5.38
N PHE A 32 18.06 34.56 4.51
CA PHE A 32 19.28 35.11 3.94
C PHE A 32 18.97 36.40 3.16
N LEU A 33 18.05 36.36 2.20
CA LEU A 33 17.67 37.53 1.39
C LEU A 33 17.20 38.72 2.26
N TYR A 34 16.43 38.44 3.32
CA TYR A 34 15.93 39.47 4.23
C TYR A 34 17.05 40.08 5.09
N LYS A 35 17.91 39.24 5.69
CA LYS A 35 18.91 39.67 6.68
C LYS A 35 20.21 40.18 6.06
N THR A 36 20.71 39.54 5.00
CA THR A 36 22.02 39.87 4.39
C THR A 36 21.89 40.87 3.25
N LEU A 37 20.87 40.74 2.41
CA LEU A 37 20.62 41.66 1.29
C LEU A 37 19.67 42.81 1.64
N GLY A 38 19.09 42.81 2.86
CA GLY A 38 18.20 43.88 3.31
C GLY A 38 16.87 43.95 2.55
N LEU A 39 16.45 42.88 1.86
CA LEU A 39 15.24 42.85 1.05
C LEU A 39 13.98 42.65 1.92
N THR A 40 13.64 43.69 2.69
CA THR A 40 12.53 43.64 3.66
C THR A 40 11.13 43.61 3.04
N TRP A 41 11.01 44.00 1.76
CA TRP A 41 9.76 43.96 0.98
C TRP A 41 9.32 42.53 0.60
N LEU A 42 10.19 41.53 0.75
CA LEU A 42 9.86 40.13 0.50
C LEU A 42 8.87 39.54 1.52
N SER A 43 8.63 40.23 2.64
CA SER A 43 7.70 39.73 3.66
C SER A 43 6.27 39.69 3.11
N VAL A 44 5.64 38.53 3.24
CA VAL A 44 4.24 38.33 2.88
C VAL A 44 3.38 38.52 4.13
N PRO A 45 2.16 39.09 4.06
CA PRO A 45 1.28 39.16 5.20
C PRO A 45 1.00 37.76 5.77
N LEU A 46 1.26 37.55 7.07
CA LEU A 46 1.08 36.24 7.72
C LEU A 46 -0.36 35.75 7.57
N THR A 47 -1.36 36.63 7.55
CA THR A 47 -2.77 36.29 7.37
C THR A 47 -3.05 35.54 6.06
N VAL A 48 -2.38 35.92 4.96
CA VAL A 48 -2.51 35.23 3.65
C VAL A 48 -1.93 33.82 3.74
N VAL A 49 -0.77 33.69 4.40
CA VAL A 49 -0.09 32.41 4.61
C VAL A 49 -0.92 31.50 5.53
N VAL A 50 -1.52 32.02 6.59
CA VAL A 50 -2.39 31.27 7.52
C VAL A 50 -3.67 30.81 6.82
N LEU A 51 -4.26 31.63 5.96
CA LEU A 51 -5.41 31.25 5.14
C LEU A 51 -5.04 30.08 4.21
N LEU A 52 -3.90 30.16 3.54
CA LEU A 52 -3.39 29.09 2.68
C LEU A 52 -3.07 27.82 3.49
N GLY A 53 -2.49 27.94 4.69
CA GLY A 53 -2.22 26.81 5.58
C GLY A 53 -3.49 26.12 6.04
N THR A 54 -4.52 26.89 6.41
CA THR A 54 -5.84 26.35 6.76
C THR A 54 -6.46 25.59 5.59
N ALA A 55 -6.46 26.16 4.38
CA ALA A 55 -6.96 25.48 3.18
C ALA A 55 -6.16 24.20 2.87
N THR A 56 -4.83 24.25 3.00
CA THR A 56 -3.94 23.09 2.79
C THR A 56 -4.23 21.99 3.81
N SER A 57 -4.46 22.33 5.07
CA SER A 57 -4.81 21.37 6.13
C SER A 57 -6.06 20.58 5.81
N PHE A 58 -7.12 21.27 5.36
CA PHE A 58 -8.37 20.62 4.96
C PHE A 58 -8.15 19.67 3.78
N ILE A 59 -7.49 20.14 2.72
CA ILE A 59 -7.31 19.36 1.50
C ILE A 59 -6.45 18.11 1.76
N VAL A 60 -5.33 18.25 2.48
CA VAL A 60 -4.48 17.12 2.90
C VAL A 60 -5.26 16.16 3.82
N GLY A 61 -6.03 16.68 4.77
CA GLY A 61 -6.86 15.86 5.66
C GLY A 61 -7.89 15.02 4.89
N PHE A 62 -8.59 15.63 3.92
CA PHE A 62 -9.52 14.90 3.06
C PHE A 62 -8.82 13.85 2.21
N LYS A 63 -7.69 14.19 1.58
CA LYS A 63 -6.90 13.22 0.81
C LYS A 63 -6.53 12.01 1.67
N ASN A 64 -5.95 12.25 2.85
CA ASN A 64 -5.50 11.19 3.74
C ASN A 64 -6.65 10.30 4.23
N ALA A 65 -7.83 10.88 4.49
CA ALA A 65 -9.02 10.09 4.82
C ALA A 65 -9.44 9.18 3.65
N GLN A 66 -9.42 9.68 2.41
CA GLN A 66 -9.77 8.88 1.23
C GLN A 66 -8.76 7.77 0.94
N THR A 67 -7.46 8.05 1.03
CA THR A 67 -6.42 7.04 0.84
C THR A 67 -6.45 5.99 1.95
N TYR A 68 -6.74 6.39 3.19
CA TYR A 68 -6.95 5.45 4.30
C TYR A 68 -8.15 4.53 4.05
N ASN A 69 -9.31 5.07 3.65
CA ASN A 69 -10.48 4.27 3.32
C ASN A 69 -10.20 3.25 2.21
N ARG A 70 -9.43 3.66 1.20
CA ARG A 70 -8.98 2.78 0.11
C ARG A 70 -8.09 1.64 0.61
N ALA A 71 -7.17 1.91 1.53
CA ALA A 71 -6.35 0.87 2.17
C ALA A 71 -7.20 -0.09 3.03
N MET A 72 -8.22 0.43 3.72
CA MET A 72 -9.18 -0.39 4.48
C MET A 72 -10.05 -1.26 3.58
N GLU A 73 -10.51 -0.75 2.43
CA GLU A 73 -11.22 -1.55 1.42
C GLU A 73 -10.34 -2.71 0.93
N ALA A 74 -9.05 -2.44 0.67
CA ALA A 74 -8.08 -3.45 0.29
C ALA A 74 -7.94 -4.56 1.34
N GLN A 75 -7.81 -4.18 2.61
CA GLN A 75 -7.73 -5.13 3.71
C GLN A 75 -9.01 -5.95 3.81
N HIS A 76 -10.18 -5.31 3.72
CA HIS A 76 -11.48 -5.97 3.76
C HIS A 76 -11.61 -7.03 2.64
N ILE A 77 -11.28 -6.67 1.40
CA ILE A 77 -11.28 -7.60 0.26
C ILE A 77 -10.45 -8.85 0.58
N TRP A 78 -9.23 -8.69 1.08
CA TRP A 78 -8.35 -9.82 1.39
C TRP A 78 -8.80 -10.64 2.60
N THR A 79 -9.44 -10.02 3.61
CA THR A 79 -10.06 -10.76 4.70
C THR A 79 -11.30 -11.55 4.25
N SER A 80 -12.05 -11.04 3.28
CA SER A 80 -13.15 -11.77 2.64
C SER A 80 -12.61 -12.93 1.80
N ILE A 81 -11.53 -12.73 1.04
CA ILE A 81 -10.85 -13.82 0.30
C ILE A 81 -10.38 -14.91 1.25
N LEU A 82 -9.78 -14.57 2.39
CA LEU A 82 -9.41 -15.53 3.44
C LEU A 82 -10.61 -16.35 3.91
N SER A 83 -11.74 -15.69 4.16
CA SER A 83 -12.95 -16.34 4.68
C SER A 83 -13.61 -17.25 3.63
N ALA A 84 -13.77 -16.76 2.39
CA ALA A 84 -14.26 -17.55 1.26
C ALA A 84 -13.35 -18.74 0.94
N SER A 85 -12.02 -18.57 1.07
CA SER A 85 -11.05 -19.66 0.89
C SER A 85 -11.20 -20.75 1.95
N ARG A 86 -11.47 -20.39 3.21
CA ARG A 86 -11.73 -21.38 4.27
C ARG A 86 -13.00 -22.17 4.00
N LEU A 87 -14.07 -21.48 3.57
CA LEU A 87 -15.30 -22.15 3.16
C LEU A 87 -15.03 -23.10 1.99
N TRP A 88 -14.30 -22.64 0.97
CA TRP A 88 -13.86 -23.46 -0.16
C TRP A 88 -13.14 -24.73 0.32
N GLY A 89 -12.20 -24.60 1.26
CA GLY A 89 -11.47 -25.70 1.87
C GLY A 89 -12.35 -26.75 2.54
N ILE A 90 -13.25 -26.30 3.42
CA ILE A 90 -14.19 -27.17 4.14
C ILE A 90 -15.07 -27.93 3.14
N VAL A 91 -15.62 -27.20 2.16
CA VAL A 91 -16.53 -27.74 1.15
C VAL A 91 -15.78 -28.69 0.20
N ALA A 92 -14.54 -28.39 -0.17
CA ALA A 92 -13.68 -29.28 -0.95
C ALA A 92 -13.19 -30.52 -0.17
N ARG A 93 -13.17 -30.49 1.16
CA ARG A 93 -12.79 -31.65 1.99
C ARG A 93 -13.98 -32.57 2.25
N ASP A 94 -15.12 -32.03 2.67
CA ASP A 94 -16.21 -32.81 3.27
C ASP A 94 -17.10 -33.54 2.27
N PHE A 95 -17.16 -33.05 1.03
CA PHE A 95 -18.17 -33.49 0.06
C PHE A 95 -17.66 -34.39 -1.07
N PRO A 96 -16.40 -34.32 -1.54
CA PRO A 96 -15.91 -35.28 -2.53
C PRO A 96 -15.81 -36.70 -1.99
N VAL A 97 -16.02 -37.68 -2.88
CA VAL A 97 -15.92 -39.11 -2.54
C VAL A 97 -14.47 -39.55 -2.29
N ASP A 98 -13.51 -38.93 -2.99
CA ASP A 98 -12.10 -39.34 -2.99
C ASP A 98 -11.17 -38.17 -2.66
N LEU A 99 -10.12 -38.44 -1.88
CA LEU A 99 -9.08 -37.47 -1.52
C LEU A 99 -8.41 -36.80 -2.74
N GLN A 100 -8.34 -37.50 -3.88
CA GLN A 100 -7.78 -36.93 -5.11
C GLN A 100 -8.61 -35.77 -5.66
N VAL A 101 -9.93 -35.84 -5.53
CA VAL A 101 -10.83 -34.74 -5.95
C VAL A 101 -10.68 -33.56 -5.00
N SER A 102 -10.61 -33.81 -3.69
CA SER A 102 -10.35 -32.76 -2.69
C SER A 102 -9.01 -32.07 -2.95
N LYS A 103 -7.95 -32.84 -3.24
CA LYS A 103 -6.64 -32.31 -3.62
C LYS A 103 -6.74 -31.47 -4.89
N GLU A 104 -7.41 -31.95 -5.94
CA GLU A 104 -7.58 -31.19 -7.17
C GLU A 104 -8.25 -29.83 -6.92
N LEU A 105 -9.38 -29.80 -6.21
CA LEU A 105 -10.13 -28.57 -5.92
C LEU A 105 -9.32 -27.57 -5.08
N VAL A 106 -8.60 -28.06 -4.07
CA VAL A 106 -7.76 -27.21 -3.21
C VAL A 106 -6.55 -26.67 -3.97
N HIS A 107 -5.81 -27.51 -4.71
CA HIS A 107 -4.62 -27.07 -5.44
C HIS A 107 -4.99 -26.03 -6.50
N ARG A 108 -6.09 -26.23 -7.25
CA ARG A 108 -6.59 -25.23 -8.19
C ARG A 108 -6.96 -23.89 -7.51
N HIS A 109 -7.52 -23.92 -6.30
CA HIS A 109 -7.77 -22.71 -5.51
C HIS A 109 -6.49 -22.01 -5.06
N LEU A 110 -5.46 -22.77 -4.66
CA LEU A 110 -4.14 -22.24 -4.34
C LEU A 110 -3.44 -21.65 -5.57
N ALA A 111 -3.64 -22.24 -6.75
CA ALA A 111 -3.19 -21.67 -8.01
C ALA A 111 -3.84 -20.30 -8.25
N TRP A 112 -5.16 -20.18 -8.01
CA TRP A 112 -5.87 -18.90 -8.16
C TRP A 112 -5.31 -17.85 -7.20
N LEU A 113 -5.20 -18.16 -5.90
CA LEU A 113 -4.60 -17.27 -4.90
C LEU A 113 -3.19 -16.81 -5.29
N THR A 114 -2.38 -17.74 -5.81
CA THR A 114 -1.03 -17.44 -6.29
C THR A 114 -1.09 -16.49 -7.48
N THR A 115 -1.86 -16.79 -8.52
CA THR A 115 -1.98 -15.92 -9.70
C THR A 115 -2.51 -14.53 -9.35
N LEU A 116 -3.53 -14.43 -8.49
CA LEU A 116 -4.10 -13.15 -8.06
C LEU A 116 -3.06 -12.32 -7.29
N ARG A 117 -2.35 -12.95 -6.35
CA ARG A 117 -1.26 -12.28 -5.62
C ARG A 117 -0.20 -11.73 -6.55
N TYR A 118 0.25 -12.51 -7.55
CA TYR A 118 1.24 -12.04 -8.52
C TYR A 118 0.69 -10.90 -9.40
N GLU A 119 -0.55 -10.99 -9.86
CA GLU A 119 -1.19 -9.94 -10.66
C GLU A 119 -1.30 -8.62 -9.89
N LEU A 120 -1.69 -8.66 -8.62
CA LEU A 120 -1.75 -7.46 -7.78
C LEU A 120 -0.37 -6.88 -7.44
N ARG A 121 0.71 -7.65 -7.60
CA ARG A 121 2.11 -7.20 -7.42
C ARG A 121 2.75 -6.66 -8.70
N GLU A 122 2.08 -6.78 -9.85
CA GLU A 122 2.59 -6.20 -11.10
C GLU A 122 2.66 -4.66 -10.99
N PRO A 123 3.79 -4.03 -11.32
CA PRO A 123 3.94 -2.59 -11.17
C PRO A 123 3.04 -1.81 -12.13
N ARG A 124 2.51 -0.67 -11.66
CA ARG A 124 1.75 0.29 -12.48
C ARG A 124 2.44 1.65 -12.53
N ILE A 125 2.20 2.43 -13.59
CA ILE A 125 2.87 3.74 -13.78
C ILE A 125 2.51 4.81 -12.73
N TRP A 126 1.44 4.61 -11.95
CA TRP A 126 1.00 5.51 -10.88
C TRP A 126 1.48 5.10 -9.50
N GLU A 127 2.11 3.94 -9.40
CA GLU A 127 2.58 3.39 -8.14
C GLU A 127 3.82 4.12 -7.61
N SER A 128 4.01 4.02 -6.30
CA SER A 128 4.97 4.82 -5.55
C SER A 128 6.24 4.05 -5.16
N THR A 129 6.28 2.74 -5.43
CA THR A 129 7.35 1.82 -5.00
C THR A 129 8.74 2.25 -5.47
N ASP A 130 8.83 2.68 -6.73
CA ASP A 130 10.10 3.05 -7.36
C ASP A 130 10.52 4.49 -7.04
N LYS A 131 9.70 5.24 -6.30
CA LYS A 131 10.09 6.58 -5.88
C LYS A 131 11.29 6.48 -4.93
N PRO A 132 12.23 7.44 -4.99
CA PRO A 132 13.50 7.30 -4.28
C PRO A 132 13.40 7.15 -2.76
N PHE A 133 12.32 7.63 -2.14
CA PHE A 133 12.08 7.48 -0.71
C PHE A 133 11.53 6.09 -0.32
N ASN A 134 10.82 5.40 -1.23
CA ASN A 134 10.31 4.05 -1.02
C ASN A 134 11.31 2.98 -1.49
N ALA A 135 12.04 3.24 -2.58
CA ALA A 135 13.06 2.33 -3.11
C ALA A 135 14.18 2.02 -2.10
N GLU A 136 14.54 2.99 -1.27
CA GLU A 136 15.54 2.80 -0.22
C GLU A 136 15.06 1.86 0.89
N TYR A 137 13.74 1.84 1.13
CA TYR A 137 13.10 1.01 2.15
C TYR A 137 12.91 -0.44 1.68
N GLN A 138 12.91 -0.71 0.38
CA GLN A 138 12.83 -2.07 -0.19
C GLN A 138 14.00 -2.97 0.25
N ARG A 139 15.09 -2.43 0.79
CA ARG A 139 16.21 -3.22 1.30
C ARG A 139 15.92 -3.93 2.62
N PHE A 140 14.87 -3.52 3.33
CA PHE A 140 14.55 -3.99 4.67
C PHE A 140 13.45 -5.06 4.69
N TYR A 141 12.85 -5.37 3.53
CA TYR A 141 11.85 -6.43 3.39
C TYR A 141 11.98 -7.14 2.04
N SER A 142 11.61 -8.41 1.98
CA SER A 142 11.51 -9.16 0.74
C SER A 142 10.07 -9.32 0.29
N ILE A 143 9.86 -9.24 -1.02
CA ILE A 143 8.57 -9.51 -1.67
C ILE A 143 8.74 -10.88 -2.37
N PRO A 144 8.12 -11.97 -1.87
CA PRO A 144 8.31 -13.31 -2.43
C PRO A 144 8.01 -13.39 -3.93
N GLU A 145 7.06 -12.59 -4.40
CA GLU A 145 6.63 -12.53 -5.80
C GLU A 145 7.67 -11.90 -6.74
N ARG A 146 8.74 -11.30 -6.20
CA ARG A 146 9.90 -10.80 -6.96
C ARG A 146 11.09 -11.76 -6.94
N GLU A 147 11.10 -12.72 -6.02
CA GLU A 147 12.21 -13.66 -5.85
C GLU A 147 12.00 -14.94 -6.64
N ILE A 148 10.75 -15.40 -6.73
CA ILE A 148 10.36 -16.62 -7.44
C ILE A 148 9.46 -16.23 -8.60
N GLU A 149 9.65 -16.83 -9.77
CA GLU A 149 8.78 -16.56 -10.91
C GLU A 149 7.49 -17.38 -10.81
N LEU A 150 6.39 -16.80 -11.30
CA LEU A 150 5.08 -17.47 -11.30
C LEU A 150 5.11 -18.80 -12.07
N GLN A 151 5.92 -18.88 -13.13
CA GLN A 151 6.06 -20.08 -13.97
C GLN A 151 6.63 -21.29 -13.20
N ASP A 152 7.43 -21.05 -12.17
CA ASP A 152 8.04 -22.10 -11.35
C ASP A 152 7.06 -22.62 -10.28
N LEU A 153 6.11 -21.77 -9.85
CA LEU A 153 5.13 -22.10 -8.81
C LEU A 153 3.86 -22.77 -9.35
N LEU A 154 3.38 -22.37 -10.53
CA LEU A 154 2.12 -22.92 -11.08
C LEU A 154 2.11 -24.45 -11.24
N PRO A 155 3.21 -25.12 -11.66
CA PRO A 155 3.26 -26.56 -11.78
C PRO A 155 3.09 -27.31 -10.44
N LEU A 156 3.26 -26.63 -9.29
CA LEU A 156 3.00 -27.22 -7.97
C LEU A 156 1.49 -27.42 -7.70
N TYR A 157 0.64 -26.69 -8.44
CA TYR A 157 -0.80 -26.63 -8.20
C TYR A 157 -1.64 -27.10 -9.39
N LEU A 158 -1.14 -26.95 -10.62
CA LEU A 158 -1.85 -27.29 -11.84
C LEU A 158 -1.04 -28.26 -12.70
N PRO A 159 -1.71 -29.13 -13.49
CA PRO A 159 -1.05 -29.89 -14.55
C PRO A 159 -0.29 -28.97 -15.50
N SER A 160 0.89 -29.40 -15.98
CA SER A 160 1.79 -28.56 -16.80
C SER A 160 1.13 -27.97 -18.06
N THR A 161 0.17 -28.68 -18.65
CA THR A 161 -0.62 -28.21 -19.80
C THR A 161 -1.49 -27.01 -19.43
N GLU A 162 -2.17 -27.08 -18.29
CA GLU A 162 -3.01 -26.00 -17.78
C GLU A 162 -2.18 -24.83 -17.26
N ALA A 163 -1.05 -25.10 -16.60
CA ALA A 163 -0.12 -24.05 -16.18
C ALA A 163 0.36 -23.22 -17.38
N THR A 164 0.71 -23.86 -18.49
CA THR A 164 1.11 -23.17 -19.73
C THR A 164 -0.03 -22.34 -20.30
N GLN A 165 -1.26 -22.90 -20.32
CA GLN A 165 -2.46 -22.17 -20.75
C GLN A 165 -2.69 -20.92 -19.90
N VAL A 166 -2.59 -21.02 -18.58
CA VAL A 166 -2.76 -19.90 -17.64
C VAL A 166 -1.70 -18.83 -17.87
N LEU A 167 -0.42 -19.21 -18.01
CA LEU A 167 0.67 -18.26 -18.26
C LEU A 167 0.49 -17.47 -19.56
N SER A 168 -0.12 -18.08 -20.58
CA SER A 168 -0.41 -17.43 -21.88
C SER A 168 -1.65 -16.54 -21.89
N SER A 169 -2.46 -16.56 -20.82
CA SER A 169 -3.73 -15.83 -20.76
C SER A 169 -3.54 -14.35 -20.38
N LEU A 170 -4.49 -13.51 -20.81
CA LEU A 170 -4.49 -12.07 -20.49
C LEU A 170 -4.69 -11.82 -18.98
N SER A 171 -5.68 -12.50 -18.38
CA SER A 171 -5.89 -12.51 -16.94
C SER A 171 -5.69 -13.93 -16.41
N LYS A 172 -4.49 -14.14 -15.84
CA LYS A 172 -4.08 -15.41 -15.25
C LYS A 172 -5.04 -15.89 -14.14
N PRO A 173 -5.43 -15.06 -13.14
CA PRO A 173 -6.36 -15.50 -12.11
C PRO A 173 -7.75 -15.84 -12.65
N THR A 174 -8.29 -15.06 -13.58
CA THR A 174 -9.57 -15.38 -14.23
C THR A 174 -9.50 -16.71 -14.98
N GLN A 175 -8.40 -16.98 -15.69
CA GLN A 175 -8.21 -18.24 -16.40
C GLN A 175 -8.17 -19.43 -15.42
N VAL A 176 -7.56 -19.29 -14.24
CA VAL A 176 -7.59 -20.34 -13.21
C VAL A 176 -9.01 -20.58 -12.69
N LEU A 177 -9.79 -19.52 -12.40
CA LEU A 177 -11.19 -19.68 -11.96
C LEU A 177 -12.06 -20.33 -13.04
N SER A 178 -11.82 -20.02 -14.32
CA SER A 178 -12.50 -20.68 -15.44
C SER A 178 -12.19 -22.18 -15.50
N LEU A 179 -10.91 -22.56 -15.32
CA LEU A 179 -10.51 -23.97 -15.24
C LEU A 179 -11.09 -24.67 -14.00
N GLN A 180 -11.21 -23.95 -12.88
CA GLN A 180 -11.88 -24.45 -11.67
C GLN A 180 -13.35 -24.75 -11.97
N GLY A 181 -14.10 -23.83 -12.58
CA GLY A 181 -15.50 -24.06 -13.00
C GLY A 181 -15.66 -25.26 -13.94
N ALA A 182 -14.74 -25.42 -14.91
CA ALA A 182 -14.71 -26.58 -15.79
C ALA A 182 -14.46 -27.89 -15.02
N ALA A 183 -13.57 -27.88 -14.02
CA ALA A 183 -13.30 -29.03 -13.16
C ALA A 183 -14.55 -29.41 -12.33
N ILE A 184 -15.24 -28.44 -11.72
CA ILE A 184 -16.49 -28.66 -10.97
C ILE A 184 -17.54 -29.30 -11.90
N SER A 185 -17.73 -28.76 -13.09
CA SER A 185 -18.68 -29.29 -14.09
C SER A 185 -18.35 -30.73 -14.50
N ARG A 186 -17.07 -31.03 -14.75
CA ARG A 186 -16.59 -32.39 -15.06
C ARG A 186 -16.85 -33.35 -13.90
N LEU A 187 -16.59 -32.91 -12.67
CA LEU A 187 -16.81 -33.74 -11.48
C LEU A 187 -18.30 -34.07 -11.29
N LEU A 188 -19.20 -33.12 -11.55
CA LEU A 188 -20.64 -33.35 -11.52
C LEU A 188 -21.05 -34.39 -12.57
N ALA A 189 -20.61 -34.22 -13.82
CA ALA A 189 -20.91 -35.14 -14.91
C ALA A 189 -20.38 -36.57 -14.64
N SER A 190 -19.25 -36.69 -13.93
CA SER A 190 -18.68 -37.98 -13.52
C SER A 190 -19.30 -38.60 -12.26
N GLY A 191 -20.26 -37.93 -11.62
CA GLY A 191 -20.90 -38.39 -10.38
C GLY A 191 -19.99 -38.35 -9.14
N LYS A 192 -18.83 -37.70 -9.21
CA LYS A 192 -17.89 -37.54 -8.10
C LYS A 192 -18.34 -36.48 -7.09
N ILE A 193 -19.26 -35.60 -7.50
CA ILE A 193 -19.94 -34.62 -6.66
C ILE A 193 -21.44 -34.65 -6.96
N ASN A 194 -22.27 -34.29 -5.98
CA ASN A 194 -23.73 -34.21 -6.14
C ASN A 194 -24.18 -32.77 -6.50
N GLY A 195 -25.46 -32.62 -6.87
CA GLY A 195 -26.00 -31.33 -7.29
C GLY A 195 -25.98 -30.24 -6.22
N SER A 196 -26.21 -30.60 -4.94
CA SER A 196 -26.15 -29.63 -3.83
C SER A 196 -24.74 -29.07 -3.64
N PHE A 197 -23.72 -29.93 -3.72
CA PHE A 197 -22.32 -29.54 -3.62
C PHE A 197 -21.86 -28.72 -4.83
N TYR A 198 -22.30 -29.08 -6.04
CA TYR A 198 -22.09 -28.27 -7.25
C TYR A 198 -22.59 -26.84 -7.05
N MET A 199 -23.83 -26.67 -6.56
CA MET A 199 -24.41 -25.34 -6.33
C MET A 199 -23.63 -24.53 -5.30
N GLU A 200 -23.11 -25.16 -4.24
CA GLU A 200 -22.33 -24.49 -3.21
C GLU A 200 -20.93 -24.09 -3.69
N LEU A 201 -20.26 -24.94 -4.46
CA LEU A 201 -18.98 -24.62 -5.10
C LEU A 201 -19.13 -23.49 -6.11
N GLU A 202 -20.14 -23.52 -6.98
CA GLU A 202 -20.42 -22.45 -7.94
C GLU A 202 -20.77 -21.13 -7.24
N ARG A 203 -21.50 -21.18 -6.12
CA ARG A 203 -21.78 -20.00 -5.28
C ARG A 203 -20.50 -19.39 -4.72
N THR A 204 -19.62 -20.23 -4.18
CA THR A 204 -18.32 -19.77 -3.65
C THR A 204 -17.42 -19.26 -4.79
N LEU A 205 -17.42 -19.93 -5.95
CA LEU A 205 -16.66 -19.50 -7.12
C LEU A 205 -17.08 -18.10 -7.60
N ARG A 206 -18.40 -17.83 -7.62
CA ARG A 206 -18.93 -16.49 -7.93
C ARG A 206 -18.42 -15.44 -6.93
N GLU A 207 -18.44 -15.74 -5.63
CA GLU A 207 -17.92 -14.84 -4.60
C GLU A 207 -16.42 -14.54 -4.81
N LEU A 208 -15.62 -15.55 -5.17
CA LEU A 208 -14.20 -15.37 -5.47
C LEU A 208 -13.98 -14.48 -6.71
N ILE A 209 -14.81 -14.62 -7.75
CA ILE A 209 -14.79 -13.74 -8.94
C ILE A 209 -15.12 -12.29 -8.54
N ASP A 210 -16.15 -12.08 -7.71
CA ASP A 210 -16.57 -10.73 -7.28
C ASP A 210 -15.47 -10.04 -6.42
N LEU A 211 -14.81 -10.82 -5.56
CA LEU A 211 -13.68 -10.35 -4.74
C LEU A 211 -12.44 -10.05 -5.60
N GLN A 212 -12.14 -10.91 -6.59
CA GLN A 212 -11.08 -10.68 -7.56
C GLN A 212 -11.32 -9.36 -8.33
N GLY A 213 -12.51 -9.18 -8.91
CA GLY A 213 -12.84 -7.96 -9.65
C GLY A 213 -12.77 -6.71 -8.77
N SER A 214 -13.08 -6.83 -7.48
CA SER A 214 -12.90 -5.72 -6.51
C SER A 214 -11.44 -5.40 -6.25
N ALA A 215 -10.58 -6.41 -6.10
CA ALA A 215 -9.13 -6.22 -5.95
C ALA A 215 -8.50 -5.61 -7.22
N GLU A 216 -8.86 -6.12 -8.39
CA GLU A 216 -8.43 -5.59 -9.69
C GLU A 216 -8.88 -4.15 -9.90
N ARG A 217 -10.14 -3.81 -9.55
CA ARG A 217 -10.64 -2.44 -9.60
C ARG A 217 -9.77 -1.53 -8.73
N LEU A 218 -9.46 -1.96 -7.51
CA LEU A 218 -8.61 -1.17 -6.63
C LEU A 218 -7.21 -0.99 -7.24
N LYS A 219 -6.58 -2.05 -7.75
CA LYS A 219 -5.24 -1.99 -8.36
C LYS A 219 -5.20 -1.11 -9.61
N ASN A 220 -6.19 -1.25 -10.49
CA ASN A 220 -6.17 -0.67 -11.84
C ASN A 220 -6.74 0.75 -11.91
N PHE A 221 -7.54 1.17 -10.93
CA PHE A 221 -8.11 2.52 -10.87
C PHE A 221 -7.58 3.28 -9.64
N PRO A 222 -6.52 4.11 -9.81
CA PRO A 222 -5.95 4.89 -8.71
C PRO A 222 -6.85 6.05 -8.28
N TYR A 223 -6.48 6.71 -7.18
CA TYR A 223 -7.13 7.95 -6.76
C TYR A 223 -7.02 9.00 -7.89
N PRO A 224 -8.06 9.81 -8.16
CA PRO A 224 -8.05 10.67 -9.34
C PRO A 224 -6.90 11.68 -9.29
N ARG A 225 -6.04 11.61 -10.32
CA ARG A 225 -4.78 12.36 -10.41
C ARG A 225 -4.94 13.87 -10.28
N GLN A 226 -6.08 14.42 -10.69
CA GLN A 226 -6.38 15.85 -10.56
C GLN A 226 -6.41 16.28 -9.09
N TYR A 227 -7.05 15.51 -8.22
CA TYR A 227 -7.07 15.78 -6.78
C TYR A 227 -5.68 15.62 -6.16
N ALA A 228 -4.93 14.58 -6.54
CA ALA A 228 -3.56 14.39 -6.06
C ALA A 228 -2.66 15.57 -6.46
N THR A 229 -2.80 16.07 -7.69
CA THR A 229 -2.03 17.21 -8.21
C THR A 229 -2.38 18.50 -7.47
N ILE A 230 -3.67 18.78 -7.25
CA ILE A 230 -4.11 19.96 -6.51
C ILE A 230 -3.58 19.93 -5.08
N ASN A 231 -3.68 18.78 -4.39
CA ASN A 231 -3.10 18.61 -3.06
C ASN A 231 -1.61 18.98 -3.03
N MET A 232 -0.84 18.42 -3.96
CA MET A 232 0.61 18.68 -4.06
C MET A 232 0.92 20.15 -4.32
N LEU A 233 0.14 20.83 -5.16
CA LEU A 233 0.32 22.26 -5.42
C LEU A 233 0.06 23.10 -4.16
N PHE A 234 -1.00 22.81 -3.41
CA PHE A 234 -1.32 23.52 -2.18
C PHE A 234 -0.23 23.37 -1.13
N VAL A 235 0.24 22.14 -0.88
CA VAL A 235 1.34 21.88 0.07
C VAL A 235 2.62 22.61 -0.37
N ARG A 236 2.98 22.55 -1.65
CA ARG A 236 4.16 23.23 -2.18
C ARG A 236 4.06 24.75 -2.06
N PHE A 237 2.94 25.35 -2.45
CA PHE A 237 2.74 26.80 -2.32
C PHE A 237 2.74 27.25 -0.86
N PHE A 238 2.12 26.48 0.03
CA PHE A 238 2.18 26.74 1.46
C PHE A 238 3.62 26.71 1.96
N CYS A 239 4.37 25.62 1.72
CA CYS A 239 5.74 25.49 2.20
C CYS A 239 6.70 26.54 1.61
N LEU A 240 6.45 27.00 0.38
CA LEU A 240 7.22 28.05 -0.27
C LEU A 240 6.94 29.43 0.35
N LEU A 241 5.67 29.75 0.61
CA LEU A 241 5.27 31.07 1.14
C LEU A 241 5.41 31.18 2.66
N PHE A 242 5.35 30.06 3.37
CA PHE A 242 5.41 30.02 4.84
C PHE A 242 6.58 30.80 5.45
N PRO A 243 7.85 30.57 5.05
CA PRO A 243 8.98 31.32 5.61
C PRO A 243 8.89 32.83 5.38
N PHE A 244 8.35 33.28 4.24
CA PHE A 244 8.17 34.72 3.97
C PHE A 244 7.14 35.38 4.88
N GLY A 245 6.12 34.64 5.31
CA GLY A 245 5.12 35.12 6.28
C GLY A 245 5.68 35.30 7.69
N LEU A 246 6.74 34.56 8.04
CA LEU A 246 7.34 34.58 9.36
C LEU A 246 8.42 35.66 9.54
N LEU A 247 9.00 36.20 8.46
CA LEU A 247 10.12 37.15 8.49
C LEU A 247 9.83 38.35 9.39
N GLN A 248 8.74 39.07 9.14
CA GLN A 248 8.37 40.25 9.94
C GLN A 248 8.00 39.89 11.39
N GLU A 249 7.30 38.78 11.60
CA GLU A 249 6.86 38.38 12.94
C GLU A 249 8.04 38.05 13.85
N PHE A 250 9.03 37.30 13.36
CA PHE A 250 10.25 37.05 14.12
C PHE A 250 11.16 38.28 14.19
N ASN A 251 11.12 39.18 13.21
CA ASN A 251 11.88 40.44 13.30
C ASN A 251 11.35 41.35 14.42
N LYS A 252 10.02 41.45 14.61
CA LYS A 252 9.39 42.22 15.69
C LYS A 252 9.82 41.74 17.09
N LEU A 253 10.16 40.45 17.24
CA LEU A 253 10.66 39.91 18.51
C LEU A 253 12.03 40.49 18.90
N ASN A 254 12.78 41.10 17.99
CA ASN A 254 14.01 41.80 18.35
C ASN A 254 13.75 42.98 19.29
N ASP A 255 12.57 43.61 19.21
CA ASP A 255 12.24 44.79 20.02
C ASP A 255 11.99 44.43 21.50
N SER A 256 11.62 43.18 21.78
CA SER A 256 11.25 42.70 23.13
C SER A 256 12.31 41.82 23.79
N VAL A 257 13.19 41.19 23.01
CA VAL A 257 14.20 40.27 23.55
C VAL A 257 15.56 40.96 23.71
N THR A 258 16.12 40.90 24.91
CA THR A 258 17.49 41.34 25.23
C THR A 258 18.40 40.12 25.42
N GLY A 259 19.68 40.22 25.01
CA GLY A 259 20.68 39.15 25.15
C GLY A 259 21.36 38.74 23.84
N LEU A 260 22.03 37.58 23.83
CA LEU A 260 22.87 37.09 22.72
C LEU A 260 22.13 36.95 21.37
N MET A 261 20.81 36.74 21.40
CA MET A 261 19.99 36.57 20.20
C MET A 261 19.37 37.89 19.71
N HIS A 262 19.56 39.00 20.43
CA HIS A 262 19.06 40.32 20.02
C HIS A 262 19.62 40.70 18.64
N GLY A 263 18.74 41.08 17.71
CA GLY A 263 19.08 41.38 16.32
C GLY A 263 19.17 40.15 15.41
N ASN A 264 19.14 38.93 15.95
CA ASN A 264 19.26 37.68 15.20
C ASN A 264 17.97 36.82 15.21
N MET A 265 16.85 37.33 15.73
CA MET A 265 15.60 36.56 15.85
C MET A 265 15.05 36.06 14.51
N VAL A 266 15.32 36.76 13.41
CA VAL A 266 14.89 36.34 12.06
C VAL A 266 15.46 34.96 11.68
N TRP A 267 16.61 34.55 12.23
CA TRP A 267 17.16 33.22 11.99
C TRP A 267 16.30 32.09 12.55
N LEU A 268 15.44 32.36 13.55
CA LEU A 268 14.48 31.39 14.07
C LEU A 268 13.38 31.05 13.05
N VAL A 269 13.20 31.85 11.99
CA VAL A 269 12.29 31.50 10.90
C VAL A 269 12.66 30.15 10.30
N VAL A 270 13.95 29.81 10.15
CA VAL A 270 14.39 28.55 9.53
C VAL A 270 13.87 27.32 10.30
N PRO A 271 14.21 27.11 11.59
CA PRO A 271 13.74 25.92 12.32
C PRO A 271 12.22 25.86 12.44
N PHE A 272 11.54 27.00 12.64
CA PHE A 272 10.07 27.03 12.75
C PHE A 272 9.38 26.78 11.41
N SER A 273 9.88 27.35 10.31
CA SER A 273 9.35 27.10 8.98
C SER A 273 9.52 25.65 8.58
N VAL A 274 10.72 25.09 8.81
CA VAL A 274 11.01 23.68 8.51
C VAL A 274 10.10 22.77 9.32
N MET A 275 9.94 23.00 10.63
CA MET A 275 9.11 22.17 11.49
C MET A 275 7.65 22.12 11.00
N VAL A 276 7.02 23.28 10.76
CA VAL A 276 5.62 23.31 10.34
C VAL A 276 5.45 22.78 8.92
N SER A 277 6.30 23.20 7.97
CA SER A 277 6.23 22.71 6.59
C SER A 277 6.46 21.19 6.53
N TRP A 278 7.36 20.66 7.36
CA TRP A 278 7.63 19.22 7.44
C TRP A 278 6.39 18.45 7.90
N MET A 279 5.56 18.98 8.80
CA MET A 279 4.31 18.32 9.17
C MET A 279 3.38 18.15 7.97
N TYR A 280 3.23 19.18 7.13
CA TYR A 280 2.38 19.10 5.93
C TYR A 280 2.94 18.17 4.85
N THR A 281 4.22 18.28 4.54
CA THR A 281 4.84 17.41 3.52
C THR A 281 4.89 15.95 3.98
N SER A 282 5.05 15.72 5.28
CA SER A 282 4.96 14.39 5.90
C SER A 282 3.55 13.81 5.78
N LEU A 283 2.51 14.57 6.09
CA LEU A 283 1.12 14.13 5.91
C LEU A 283 0.81 13.79 4.45
N GLU A 284 1.31 14.60 3.51
CA GLU A 284 1.17 14.32 2.08
C GLU A 284 1.85 13.01 1.67
N GLN A 285 3.07 12.77 2.17
CA GLN A 285 3.86 11.57 1.92
C GLN A 285 3.18 10.31 2.49
N VAL A 286 2.62 10.38 3.70
CA VAL A 286 1.84 9.30 4.32
C VAL A 286 0.59 8.97 3.49
N GLY A 287 -0.13 9.99 3.01
CA GLY A 287 -1.29 9.78 2.15
C GLY A 287 -0.92 9.05 0.86
N GLU A 288 0.16 9.48 0.21
CA GLU A 288 0.65 8.85 -1.03
C GLU A 288 1.12 7.41 -0.82
N SER A 289 1.85 7.11 0.27
CA SER A 289 2.27 5.73 0.56
C SER A 289 1.11 4.80 0.93
N THR A 290 -0.02 5.34 1.38
CA THR A 290 -1.22 4.57 1.75
C THR A 290 -2.14 4.34 0.55
N GLU A 291 -1.97 5.10 -0.54
CA GLU A 291 -2.85 5.09 -1.71
C GLU A 291 -2.84 3.76 -2.48
N ASN A 292 -1.72 3.03 -2.47
CA ASN A 292 -1.51 1.83 -3.26
C ASN A 292 -1.23 0.62 -2.34
N PRO A 293 -2.28 -0.11 -1.91
CA PRO A 293 -2.18 -1.08 -0.82
C PRO A 293 -1.61 -2.45 -1.22
N PHE A 294 -1.17 -2.62 -2.48
CA PHE A 294 -0.75 -3.90 -3.06
C PHE A 294 0.69 -3.87 -3.61
N GLU A 295 1.47 -2.85 -3.31
CA GLU A 295 2.84 -2.67 -3.82
C GLU A 295 3.86 -3.64 -3.18
N GLY A 296 3.60 -4.06 -1.94
CA GLY A 296 4.46 -4.94 -1.16
C GLY A 296 5.24 -4.22 -0.07
N GLY A 297 4.94 -2.93 0.17
CA GLY A 297 5.52 -2.16 1.25
C GLY A 297 5.14 -2.69 2.63
N ALA A 298 5.89 -2.28 3.65
CA ALA A 298 5.66 -2.69 5.05
C ALA A 298 4.22 -2.38 5.53
N ASN A 299 3.62 -1.32 5.00
CA ASN A 299 2.28 -0.85 5.36
C ASN A 299 1.15 -1.44 4.55
N ASP A 300 1.47 -2.08 3.44
CA ASP A 300 0.49 -2.60 2.49
C ASP A 300 -0.24 -3.82 3.02
N VAL A 301 -1.35 -4.19 2.40
CA VAL A 301 -2.02 -5.44 2.79
C VAL A 301 -1.02 -6.61 2.72
N PRO A 302 -0.88 -7.42 3.78
CA PRO A 302 0.12 -8.48 3.84
C PRO A 302 -0.34 -9.70 3.02
N ILE A 303 -0.56 -9.50 1.72
CA ILE A 303 -1.12 -10.50 0.80
C ILE A 303 -0.34 -11.81 0.87
N SER A 304 0.98 -11.75 0.81
CA SER A 304 1.83 -12.95 0.80
C SER A 304 1.67 -13.77 2.09
N MET A 305 1.48 -13.10 3.24
CA MET A 305 1.20 -13.76 4.52
C MET A 305 -0.22 -14.35 4.56
N LEU A 306 -1.21 -13.63 4.06
CA LEU A 306 -2.59 -14.12 3.98
C LEU A 306 -2.69 -15.35 3.06
N CYS A 307 -2.09 -15.31 1.87
CA CYS A 307 -2.02 -16.46 0.97
C CYS A 307 -1.33 -17.67 1.62
N ARG A 308 -0.22 -17.47 2.32
CA ARG A 308 0.45 -18.58 3.06
C ARG A 308 -0.40 -19.12 4.20
N THR A 309 -1.12 -18.25 4.91
CA THR A 309 -2.05 -18.67 5.98
C THR A 309 -3.15 -19.55 5.40
N ILE A 310 -3.77 -19.11 4.29
CA ILE A 310 -4.77 -19.90 3.57
C ILE A 310 -4.18 -21.23 3.11
N GLU A 311 -3.01 -21.21 2.44
CA GLU A 311 -2.35 -22.42 1.95
C GLU A 311 -2.11 -23.43 3.06
N ARG A 312 -1.61 -22.97 4.22
CA ARG A 312 -1.40 -23.82 5.39
C ARG A 312 -2.70 -24.44 5.88
N GLU A 313 -3.73 -23.63 6.08
CA GLU A 313 -5.02 -24.11 6.59
C GLU A 313 -5.66 -25.11 5.63
N LEU A 314 -5.58 -24.87 4.32
CA LEU A 314 -6.16 -25.78 3.33
C LEU A 314 -5.39 -27.09 3.19
N ARG A 315 -4.06 -27.07 3.28
CA ARG A 315 -3.25 -28.30 3.28
C ARG A 315 -3.44 -29.12 4.55
N ASP A 316 -3.53 -28.45 5.70
CA ASP A 316 -3.83 -29.09 6.99
C ASP A 316 -5.19 -29.81 6.95
N MET A 317 -6.22 -29.17 6.36
CA MET A 317 -7.53 -29.81 6.11
C MET A 317 -7.44 -31.10 5.27
N LEU A 318 -6.43 -31.23 4.42
CA LEU A 318 -6.18 -32.42 3.59
C LEU A 318 -5.27 -33.45 4.27
N GLY A 319 -4.74 -33.16 5.46
CA GLY A 319 -3.75 -33.99 6.15
C GLY A 319 -2.35 -33.95 5.50
N ASP A 320 -2.05 -32.91 4.71
CA ASP A 320 -0.79 -32.74 3.99
C ASP A 320 0.16 -31.86 4.84
N ALA A 321 0.98 -32.50 5.68
CA ALA A 321 1.75 -31.83 6.73
C ALA A 321 3.15 -31.32 6.29
N GLU A 322 3.64 -31.71 5.11
CA GLU A 322 4.95 -31.26 4.63
C GLU A 322 4.84 -29.88 3.98
N MET A 323 5.28 -28.85 4.69
CA MET A 323 5.53 -27.54 4.10
C MET A 323 6.95 -27.06 4.40
N PRO A 324 7.59 -26.35 3.45
CA PRO A 324 8.83 -25.65 3.76
C PRO A 324 8.59 -24.71 4.95
N PRO A 325 9.55 -24.63 5.89
CA PRO A 325 9.42 -23.74 7.04
C PRO A 325 9.22 -22.30 6.56
N MET A 326 8.47 -21.52 7.35
CA MET A 326 8.39 -20.08 7.16
C MET A 326 9.85 -19.57 7.12
N PRO A 327 10.37 -18.99 6.02
CA PRO A 327 11.56 -18.17 6.17
C PRO A 327 11.20 -17.17 7.24
N ASP A 328 11.98 -17.15 8.31
CA ASP A 328 11.75 -16.33 9.48
C ASP A 328 11.48 -14.92 8.98
N GLN A 329 10.21 -14.56 8.87
CA GLN A 329 9.82 -13.17 8.84
C GLN A 329 10.02 -12.77 10.29
N ALA A 330 11.29 -12.69 10.71
CA ALA A 330 11.71 -11.87 11.83
C ALA A 330 10.85 -10.65 11.68
N ALA A 331 9.88 -10.53 12.59
CA ALA A 331 8.64 -9.80 12.41
C ALA A 331 8.89 -8.66 11.45
N ILE A 332 8.25 -8.61 10.26
CA ILE A 332 8.41 -7.50 9.32
C ILE A 332 7.88 -6.25 10.03
N VAL A 333 8.77 -5.75 10.85
CA VAL A 333 8.93 -4.53 11.59
C VAL A 333 10.17 -4.00 10.91
N VAL A 334 10.16 -2.68 10.76
CA VAL A 334 11.25 -1.86 10.29
C VAL A 334 11.22 -1.75 8.75
N LEU A 335 10.75 -0.64 8.20
CA LEU A 335 10.93 0.74 8.68
C LEU A 335 9.64 1.59 8.67
#